data_AF-A0A952ZHM0-F1
#
_entry.id   AF-A0A952ZHM0-F1
#
_cell.length_a   1.000
_cell.length_b   1.000
_cell.length_c   1.000
_cell.angle_alpha   90.00
_cell.angle_beta   90.00
_cell.angle_gamma   90.00
#
_symmetry.space_group_name_H-M   'P 1'
#
loop_
_entity.id
_entity.type
_entity.pdbx_description
1 polymer ?
#
loop_
_entity_poly.entity_id
_entity_poly.type
_entity_poly.pdbx_seq_one_letter_code
_entity_poly.pdbx_strand_id
1 'polypeptide(L)'
;MLPASDVASWEYSTDGGANWNTGSGTSFTLAEGAYAAGSVLVRQTDAHRRQPQQQHRRRRHITVDTFTPATPAISCTDTGASGSTASPTAGLTPSGVEAGATLEYSGRHELEQQRTDAAAEGSEYVHVRQTDVAGNTSAASAATPTRWIPRSRCPPLRWPMTRGTMARIA
;
A
#
# COMPACT_ATOMS: atom_id res chain seq x y z
N MET A 1 42.93 14.68 14.50
CA MET A 1 41.52 14.23 14.51
C MET A 1 40.82 15.01 15.60
N LEU A 2 39.96 15.98 15.26
CA LEU A 2 39.24 16.77 16.28
C LEU A 2 38.00 15.97 16.73
N PRO A 3 37.69 15.91 18.04
CA PRO A 3 36.54 15.18 18.55
C PRO A 3 35.23 15.79 18.03
N ALA A 4 34.23 14.96 17.78
CA ALA A 4 32.94 15.29 17.17
C ALA A 4 32.01 16.20 18.01
N SER A 5 32.54 16.94 18.98
CA SER A 5 31.77 17.56 20.06
C SER A 5 31.59 19.08 19.92
N ASP A 6 31.58 19.63 18.71
CA ASP A 6 31.43 21.09 18.57
C ASP A 6 30.51 21.56 17.43
N VAL A 7 29.41 20.85 17.19
CA VAL A 7 28.27 21.46 16.46
C VAL A 7 27.56 22.44 17.39
N ALA A 8 27.67 23.73 17.10
CA ALA A 8 26.90 24.76 17.82
C ALA A 8 25.44 24.82 17.37
N SER A 9 25.18 24.54 16.09
CA SER A 9 23.83 24.52 15.50
C SER A 9 23.84 23.81 14.15
N TRP A 10 22.67 23.36 13.71
CA TRP A 10 22.49 22.84 12.36
C TRP A 10 21.19 23.35 11.75
N GLU A 11 21.15 23.38 10.43
CA GLU A 11 20.00 23.84 9.66
C GLU A 11 19.71 22.86 8.53
N TYR A 12 18.47 22.87 8.06
CA TYR A 12 18.04 22.11 6.90
C TYR A 12 17.27 22.95 5.90
N SER A 13 17.27 22.52 4.66
CA SER A 13 16.50 23.09 3.56
C SER A 13 15.75 21.96 2.86
N THR A 14 14.56 22.25 2.38
CA THR A 14 13.74 21.34 1.58
C THR A 14 13.53 21.83 0.14
N ASP A 15 14.11 22.97 -0.21
CA ASP A 15 13.92 23.71 -1.46
C ASP A 15 15.23 23.99 -2.23
N GLY A 16 16.24 23.14 -2.04
CA GLY A 16 17.50 23.26 -2.77
C GLY A 16 18.48 24.28 -2.18
N GLY A 17 18.24 24.72 -0.95
CA GLY A 17 19.09 25.67 -0.22
C GLY A 17 18.65 27.12 -0.36
N ALA A 18 17.45 27.38 -0.90
CA ALA A 18 16.89 28.72 -1.02
C ALA A 18 16.45 29.25 0.35
N ASN A 19 15.79 28.41 1.16
CA ASN A 19 15.43 28.71 2.54
C ASN A 19 16.03 27.69 3.50
N TRP A 20 16.46 28.17 4.68
CA TRP A 20 17.06 27.35 5.73
C TRP A 20 16.25 27.46 7.01
N ASN A 21 15.94 26.32 7.59
CA ASN A 21 15.23 26.16 8.85
C ASN A 21 16.22 25.69 9.91
N THR A 22 16.17 26.27 11.11
CA THR A 22 16.97 25.80 12.25
C THR A 22 16.50 24.41 12.68
N GLY A 23 17.43 23.47 12.75
CA GLY A 23 17.18 22.12 13.24
C GLY A 23 17.21 22.04 14.77
N SER A 24 16.56 21.01 15.32
CA SER A 24 16.58 20.68 16.74
C SER A 24 16.87 19.19 16.93
N GLY A 25 17.58 18.82 17.99
CA GLY A 25 18.04 17.44 18.19
C GLY A 25 18.93 16.97 17.04
N THR A 26 18.64 15.79 16.48
CA THR A 26 19.46 15.15 15.43
C THR A 26 18.68 14.84 14.14
N SER A 27 17.42 15.27 14.04
CA SER A 27 16.57 14.96 12.89
C SER A 27 15.48 16.02 12.66
N PHE A 28 14.86 15.97 11.49
CA PHE A 28 13.66 16.73 11.15
C PHE A 28 12.72 15.82 10.35
N THR A 29 11.45 16.20 10.31
CA THR A 29 10.41 15.49 9.53
C THR A 29 10.12 16.28 8.27
N LEU A 30 10.06 15.59 7.14
CA LEU A 30 9.59 16.16 5.89
C LEU A 30 8.07 16.12 5.87
N ALA A 31 7.44 17.23 5.46
CA ALA A 31 6.01 17.24 5.19
C ALA A 31 5.69 16.37 3.97
N GLU A 32 4.44 15.97 3.88
CA GLU A 32 3.85 15.35 2.69
C GLU A 32 4.25 16.08 1.40
N GLY A 33 4.64 15.33 0.36
CA GLY A 33 4.95 15.88 -0.94
C GLY A 33 6.18 15.27 -1.64
N ALA A 34 6.51 15.89 -2.77
CA ALA A 34 7.58 15.46 -3.67
C ALA A 34 8.79 16.40 -3.56
N TYR A 35 9.94 15.84 -3.20
CA TYR A 35 11.21 16.54 -3.06
C TYR A 35 12.19 16.05 -4.13
N ALA A 36 12.53 16.94 -5.06
CA ALA A 36 13.47 16.63 -6.13
C ALA A 36 14.84 16.21 -5.59
N ALA A 37 15.58 15.44 -6.39
CA ALA A 37 16.95 15.09 -6.05
C ALA A 37 17.78 16.37 -5.80
N GLY A 38 18.39 16.46 -4.62
CA GLY A 38 19.18 17.60 -4.18
C GLY A 38 18.40 18.70 -3.47
N SER A 39 17.07 18.63 -3.37
CA SER A 39 16.28 19.69 -2.72
C SER A 39 16.33 19.62 -1.19
N VAL A 40 16.59 18.44 -0.62
CA VAL A 40 16.77 18.26 0.82
C VAL A 40 18.25 18.34 1.18
N LEU A 41 18.63 19.40 1.91
CA LEU A 41 19.99 19.66 2.37
C LEU A 41 20.05 19.81 3.88
N VAL A 42 21.21 19.50 4.45
CA VAL A 42 21.57 19.78 5.85
C VAL A 42 22.95 20.44 5.89
N ARG A 43 23.11 21.46 6.73
CA ARG A 43 24.40 22.12 7.02
C ARG A 43 24.59 22.25 8.53
N GLN A 44 25.83 22.20 8.98
CA GLN A 44 26.19 22.34 10.40
C GLN A 44 27.13 23.52 10.59
N THR A 45 26.98 24.22 11.71
CA THR A 45 27.88 25.30 12.13
C THR A 45 28.67 24.83 13.34
N ASP A 46 29.99 24.98 13.25
CA ASP A 46 30.94 24.63 14.31
C ASP A 46 31.02 25.79 15.33
N ALA A 47 31.10 25.51 16.64
CA ALA A 47 31.14 26.55 17.67
C ALA A 47 32.43 27.39 17.61
N HIS A 48 33.52 26.85 17.04
CA HIS A 48 34.78 27.56 16.81
C HIS A 48 34.87 28.21 15.41
N ARG A 49 33.98 27.88 14.48
CA ARG A 49 33.96 28.48 13.12
C ARG A 49 32.54 28.87 12.73
N ARG A 50 32.27 30.19 12.79
CA ARG A 50 31.02 30.85 12.36
C ARG A 50 30.72 30.80 10.85
N GLN A 51 31.17 29.75 10.15
CA GLN A 51 30.89 29.51 8.74
C GLN A 51 30.30 28.12 8.59
N PRO A 52 29.18 27.95 7.86
CA PRO A 52 28.57 26.64 7.68
C PRO A 52 29.55 25.68 7.01
N GLN A 53 29.80 24.54 7.64
CA GLN A 53 30.59 23.46 7.09
C GLN A 53 29.69 22.55 6.24
N GLN A 54 30.22 22.13 5.08
CA GLN A 54 29.78 21.04 4.20
C GLN A 54 28.25 20.77 4.14
N GLN A 55 27.64 21.10 3.01
CA GLN A 55 26.24 20.75 2.77
C GLN A 55 26.11 19.27 2.38
N HIS A 56 25.37 18.52 3.19
CA HIS A 56 24.95 17.17 2.84
C HIS A 56 23.62 17.24 2.11
N ARG A 57 23.56 16.71 0.88
CA ARG A 57 22.34 16.68 0.07
C ARG A 57 21.86 15.27 -0.19
N ARG A 58 20.54 15.07 -0.17
CA ARG A 58 19.93 13.84 -0.67
C ARG A 58 19.99 13.84 -2.19
N ARG A 59 20.63 12.84 -2.79
CA ARG A 59 20.84 12.77 -4.26
C ARG A 59 19.74 12.02 -5.00
N ARG A 60 18.76 11.51 -4.27
CA ARG A 60 17.59 10.81 -4.83
C ARG A 60 16.36 11.66 -4.59
N HIS A 61 15.41 11.52 -5.50
CA HIS A 61 14.04 11.98 -5.31
C HIS A 61 13.46 11.33 -4.05
N ILE A 62 12.73 12.11 -3.26
CA ILE A 62 11.99 11.64 -2.09
C ILE A 62 10.53 11.98 -2.31
N THR A 63 9.66 10.97 -2.25
CA THR A 63 8.22 11.18 -2.06
C THR A 63 7.91 10.86 -0.62
N VAL A 64 7.32 11.81 0.10
CA VAL A 64 6.66 11.55 1.37
C VAL A 64 5.19 11.45 1.05
N ASP A 65 4.65 10.24 1.22
CA ASP A 65 3.24 9.94 1.05
C ASP A 65 2.73 9.21 2.27
N THR A 66 1.84 9.89 3.00
CA THR A 66 1.24 9.45 4.26
C THR A 66 -0.26 9.20 4.13
N PHE A 67 -0.81 9.30 2.93
CA PHE A 67 -2.23 9.09 2.72
C PHE A 67 -2.54 7.62 2.57
N THR A 68 -3.40 7.11 3.43
CA THR A 68 -3.95 5.77 3.26
C THR A 68 -4.87 5.76 2.04
N PRO A 69 -4.68 4.84 1.07
CA PRO A 69 -5.55 4.74 -0.09
C PRO A 69 -6.97 4.33 0.32
N ALA A 70 -7.96 4.74 -0.47
CA ALA A 70 -9.35 4.39 -0.24
C ALA A 70 -9.56 2.87 -0.28
N THR A 71 -10.55 2.37 0.47
CA THR A 71 -10.89 0.94 0.43
C THR A 71 -11.41 0.56 -0.96
N PRO A 72 -10.81 -0.44 -1.64
CA PRO A 72 -11.29 -0.89 -2.94
C PRO A 72 -12.63 -1.61 -2.82
N ALA A 73 -13.44 -1.54 -3.88
CA ALA A 73 -14.67 -2.31 -4.00
C ALA A 73 -14.44 -3.53 -4.91
N ILE A 74 -15.12 -4.63 -4.62
CA ILE A 74 -15.05 -5.86 -5.41
C ILE A 74 -16.46 -6.30 -5.82
N SER A 75 -16.59 -6.72 -7.07
CA SER A 75 -17.79 -7.35 -7.59
C SER A 75 -17.46 -8.74 -8.13
N CYS A 76 -18.35 -9.71 -7.92
CA CYS A 76 -18.28 -11.02 -8.58
C CYS A 76 -19.37 -11.03 -9.66
N THR A 77 -18.96 -11.24 -10.91
CA THR A 77 -19.89 -11.51 -12.01
C THR A 77 -19.85 -12.99 -12.31
N ASP A 78 -20.98 -13.67 -12.15
CA ASP A 78 -21.17 -15.02 -12.63
C ASP A 78 -21.92 -14.99 -13.95
N THR A 79 -21.29 -15.49 -15.01
CA THR A 79 -21.89 -15.64 -16.34
C THR A 79 -22.48 -17.03 -16.56
N GLY A 80 -22.40 -17.90 -15.55
CA GLY A 80 -22.97 -19.24 -15.59
C GLY A 80 -24.48 -19.24 -15.62
N ALA A 81 -25.06 -20.01 -16.54
CA ALA A 81 -26.46 -20.36 -16.45
C ALA A 81 -26.69 -21.22 -15.21
N SER A 82 -27.64 -20.82 -14.35
CA SER A 82 -28.15 -21.63 -13.25
C SER A 82 -28.55 -23.00 -13.80
N GLY A 83 -27.78 -24.04 -13.53
CA GLY A 83 -28.05 -25.34 -14.18
C GLY A 83 -26.92 -25.89 -15.04
N SER A 84 -25.90 -25.12 -15.41
CA SER A 84 -24.87 -25.60 -16.33
C SER A 84 -23.72 -26.33 -15.63
N THR A 85 -23.17 -27.35 -16.29
CA THR A 85 -21.90 -27.98 -15.92
C THR A 85 -20.71 -27.34 -16.64
N ALA A 86 -20.96 -26.44 -17.60
CA ALA A 86 -19.91 -25.66 -18.25
C ALA A 86 -19.25 -24.76 -17.20
N SER A 87 -17.92 -24.71 -17.16
CA SER A 87 -17.18 -23.81 -16.26
C SER A 87 -17.56 -22.35 -16.59
N PRO A 88 -18.35 -21.65 -15.76
CA PRO A 88 -18.51 -20.23 -15.96
C PRO A 88 -17.17 -19.55 -15.71
N THR A 89 -16.85 -18.51 -16.50
CA THR A 89 -15.78 -17.59 -16.11
C THR A 89 -16.36 -16.65 -15.06
N ALA A 90 -16.22 -17.03 -13.79
CA ALA A 90 -16.50 -16.11 -12.70
C ALA A 90 -15.31 -15.17 -12.54
N GLY A 91 -15.56 -13.86 -12.72
CA GLY A 91 -14.56 -12.82 -12.61
C GLY A 91 -14.77 -12.01 -11.34
N LEU A 92 -13.70 -11.85 -10.55
CA LEU A 92 -13.63 -10.81 -9.53
C LEU A 92 -13.12 -9.53 -10.20
N THR A 93 -13.93 -8.48 -10.18
CA THR A 93 -13.56 -7.19 -10.76
C THR A 93 -13.38 -6.18 -9.63
N PRO A 94 -12.13 -5.80 -9.30
CA PRO A 94 -11.86 -4.73 -8.36
C PRO A 94 -12.11 -3.37 -9.01
N SER A 95 -12.49 -2.39 -8.21
CA SER A 95 -12.70 -1.00 -8.61
C SER A 95 -12.26 -0.05 -7.49
N GLY A 96 -11.99 1.21 -7.85
CA GLY A 96 -11.43 2.20 -6.91
C GLY A 96 -9.97 1.93 -6.57
N VAL A 97 -9.24 1.25 -7.46
CA VAL A 97 -7.82 0.91 -7.28
C VAL A 97 -6.97 2.07 -7.79
N GLU A 98 -6.04 2.55 -6.98
CA GLU A 98 -5.13 3.62 -7.35
C GLU A 98 -4.13 3.14 -8.42
N ALA A 99 -3.69 4.07 -9.26
CA ALA A 99 -2.76 3.74 -10.34
C ALA A 99 -1.42 3.24 -9.77
N GLY A 100 -1.01 2.04 -10.19
CA GLY A 100 0.22 1.41 -9.71
C GLY A 100 0.12 0.74 -8.34
N ALA A 101 -1.04 0.79 -7.68
CA ALA A 101 -1.28 0.06 -6.43
C ALA A 101 -1.29 -1.45 -6.65
N THR A 102 -0.90 -2.19 -5.61
CA THR A 102 -0.99 -3.66 -5.58
C THR A 102 -2.21 -4.11 -4.81
N LEU A 103 -2.92 -5.12 -5.31
CA LEU A 103 -4.08 -5.71 -4.65
C LEU A 103 -3.73 -6.98 -3.88
N GLU A 104 -4.35 -7.12 -2.72
CA GLU A 104 -4.34 -8.34 -1.92
C GLU A 104 -5.77 -8.81 -1.68
N TYR A 105 -6.01 -10.12 -1.81
CA TYR A 105 -7.31 -10.75 -1.64
C TYR A 105 -7.28 -11.77 -0.50
N SER A 106 -8.36 -11.90 0.26
CA SER A 106 -8.53 -12.97 1.24
C SER A 106 -9.92 -13.59 1.14
N GLY A 107 -9.98 -14.92 1.26
CA GLY A 107 -11.21 -15.72 1.18
C GLY A 107 -11.46 -16.51 2.46
N ARG A 108 -12.73 -16.66 2.85
CA ARG A 108 -13.16 -17.66 3.85
C ARG A 108 -14.39 -18.41 3.36
N HIS A 109 -14.36 -19.73 3.53
CA HIS A 109 -15.47 -20.62 3.23
C HIS A 109 -16.17 -20.99 4.54
N GLU A 110 -17.41 -20.56 4.72
CA GLU A 110 -18.23 -20.96 5.86
C GLU A 110 -19.21 -22.04 5.42
N LEU A 111 -18.95 -23.28 5.85
CA LEU A 111 -19.91 -24.38 5.75
C LEU A 111 -21.00 -24.12 6.79
N GLU A 112 -22.22 -23.82 6.34
CA GLU A 112 -23.39 -23.93 7.21
C GLU A 112 -23.63 -25.42 7.46
N GLN A 113 -23.77 -25.80 8.73
CA GLN A 113 -23.62 -27.19 9.18
C GLN A 113 -24.48 -28.20 8.43
N GLN A 114 -23.86 -29.36 8.14
CA GLN A 114 -24.43 -30.58 7.58
C GLN A 114 -25.94 -30.76 7.82
N ARG A 115 -26.75 -30.58 6.76
CA ARG A 115 -27.97 -31.37 6.57
C ARG A 115 -27.60 -32.56 5.70
N THR A 116 -27.95 -33.76 6.15
CA THR A 116 -27.57 -35.05 5.54
C THR A 116 -28.23 -35.35 4.20
N ASP A 117 -29.05 -34.43 3.66
CA ASP A 117 -29.86 -34.70 2.49
C ASP A 117 -29.97 -33.39 1.68
N ALA A 118 -29.46 -33.43 0.44
CA ALA A 118 -29.30 -32.33 -0.53
C ALA A 118 -28.06 -31.42 -0.33
N ALA A 119 -27.43 -31.08 -1.46
CA ALA A 119 -26.22 -30.26 -1.62
C ALA A 119 -26.07 -29.16 -0.55
N ALA A 120 -25.05 -29.27 0.30
CA ALA A 120 -24.72 -28.21 1.26
C ALA A 120 -24.31 -26.95 0.48
N GLU A 121 -25.13 -25.90 0.59
CA GLU A 121 -24.82 -24.56 0.11
C GLU A 121 -23.97 -23.86 1.19
N GLY A 122 -22.73 -23.49 0.86
CA GLY A 122 -21.86 -22.69 1.72
C GLY A 122 -21.70 -21.28 1.15
N SER A 123 -21.54 -20.28 2.01
CA SER A 123 -21.18 -18.92 1.57
C SER A 123 -19.66 -18.77 1.59
N GLU A 124 -19.09 -18.36 0.46
CA GLU A 124 -17.72 -17.89 0.40
C GLU A 124 -17.71 -16.36 0.37
N TYR A 125 -16.81 -15.76 1.13
CA TYR A 125 -16.63 -14.32 1.18
C TYR A 125 -15.24 -13.97 0.73
N VAL A 126 -15.14 -12.94 -0.12
CA VAL A 126 -13.86 -12.35 -0.52
C VAL A 126 -13.76 -10.94 0.08
N HIS A 127 -12.58 -10.64 0.62
CA HIS A 127 -12.14 -9.29 0.94
C HIS A 127 -11.00 -8.90 0.01
N VAL A 128 -10.92 -7.62 -0.30
CA VAL A 128 -9.81 -7.03 -1.05
C VAL A 128 -9.27 -5.81 -0.31
N ARG A 129 -7.96 -5.61 -0.33
CA ARG A 129 -7.32 -4.34 0.07
C ARG A 129 -6.27 -3.96 -0.96
N GLN A 130 -5.89 -2.70 -0.97
CA GLN A 130 -4.84 -2.19 -1.84
C GLN A 130 -3.70 -1.57 -1.04
N THR A 131 -2.50 -1.64 -1.61
CA THR A 131 -1.32 -0.92 -1.15
C THR A 131 -0.83 0.00 -2.26
N ASP A 132 -0.71 1.30 -1.98
CA ASP A 132 -0.29 2.29 -2.96
C ASP A 132 1.21 2.17 -3.32
N VAL A 133 1.69 3.07 -4.18
CA VAL A 133 3.10 3.09 -4.63
C VAL A 133 4.09 3.46 -3.52
N ALA A 134 3.63 4.12 -2.46
CA ALA A 134 4.42 4.51 -1.31
C ALA A 134 4.44 3.45 -0.20
N GLY A 135 3.57 2.44 -0.29
CA GLY A 135 3.44 1.35 0.67
C GLY A 135 2.31 1.55 1.69
N ASN A 136 1.48 2.59 1.59
CA ASN A 136 0.33 2.76 2.49
C ASN A 136 -0.76 1.76 2.10
N THR A 137 -1.37 1.11 3.10
CA THR A 137 -2.32 0.02 2.87
C THR A 137 -3.73 0.42 3.32
N SER A 138 -4.72 0.22 2.45
CA SER A 138 -6.12 0.51 2.74
C SER A 138 -6.69 -0.41 3.82
N ALA A 139 -7.85 -0.04 4.38
CA ALA A 139 -8.69 -1.02 5.04
C ALA A 139 -9.14 -2.11 4.04
N ALA A 140 -9.50 -3.28 4.55
CA ALA A 140 -10.11 -4.34 3.74
C ALA A 140 -11.54 -3.97 3.37
N SER A 141 -11.97 -4.37 2.18
CA SER A 141 -13.36 -4.26 1.75
C SER A 141 -14.29 -5.03 2.69
N ALA A 142 -15.56 -4.61 2.72
CA ALA A 142 -16.60 -5.44 3.33
C ALA A 142 -16.60 -6.84 2.66
N ALA A 143 -17.02 -7.85 3.44
CA ALA A 143 -17.19 -9.20 2.94
C ALA A 143 -18.21 -9.16 1.79
N THR A 144 -17.75 -9.44 0.58
CA THR A 144 -18.66 -9.53 -0.56
C THR A 144 -19.07 -10.99 -0.71
N PRO A 145 -20.36 -11.33 -0.52
CA PRO A 145 -20.81 -12.71 -0.65
C PRO A 145 -20.67 -13.14 -2.11
N THR A 146 -19.83 -14.13 -2.35
CA THR A 146 -19.86 -14.87 -3.61
C THR A 146 -20.85 -16.01 -3.40
N ARG A 147 -22.10 -15.80 -3.81
CA ARG A 147 -23.17 -16.79 -3.63
C ARG A 147 -22.81 -18.09 -4.36
N TRP A 148 -22.70 -19.18 -3.61
CA TRP A 148 -22.65 -20.52 -4.19
C TRP A 148 -24.09 -21.02 -4.39
N ILE A 149 -24.62 -20.86 -5.60
CA ILE A 149 -25.69 -21.74 -6.10
C ILE A 149 -24.96 -23.01 -6.55
N PRO A 150 -25.48 -24.25 -6.43
CA PRO A 150 -24.78 -25.50 -6.76
C PRO A 150 -24.16 -25.64 -8.16
N ARG A 151 -24.16 -24.58 -8.98
CA ARG A 151 -23.56 -24.49 -10.33
C ARG A 151 -22.84 -23.15 -10.63
N SER A 152 -22.63 -22.28 -9.64
CA SER A 152 -21.98 -20.96 -9.79
C SER A 152 -20.60 -20.96 -9.11
N ARG A 153 -19.52 -20.82 -9.90
CA ARG A 153 -18.13 -21.07 -9.46
C ARG A 153 -17.28 -19.79 -9.42
N CYS A 154 -17.58 -18.83 -8.53
CA CYS A 154 -16.54 -17.85 -8.14
C CYS A 154 -15.42 -18.65 -7.43
N PRO A 155 -14.15 -18.58 -7.88
CA PRO A 155 -13.11 -19.52 -7.44
C PRO A 155 -12.70 -19.28 -5.98
N PRO A 156 -12.54 -20.34 -5.16
CA PRO A 156 -12.08 -20.19 -3.79
C PRO A 156 -10.61 -19.79 -3.71
N LEU A 157 -10.30 -18.75 -2.94
CA LEU A 157 -8.92 -18.31 -2.66
C LEU A 157 -8.49 -18.83 -1.28
N ARG A 158 -7.55 -19.78 -1.22
CA ARG A 158 -6.98 -20.33 0.03
C ARG A 158 -5.63 -19.70 0.37
N TRP A 159 -5.41 -19.41 1.65
CA TRP A 159 -4.11 -19.04 2.21
C TRP A 159 -3.15 -20.26 2.32
N PRO A 160 -1.81 -20.04 2.29
CA PRO A 160 -1.12 -18.90 1.71
C PRO A 160 -0.99 -19.09 0.20
N MET A 161 -1.37 -18.08 -0.58
CA MET A 161 -0.83 -17.98 -1.94
C MET A 161 0.64 -17.63 -1.79
N THR A 162 1.51 -18.51 -2.24
CA THR A 162 2.94 -18.25 -2.35
C THR A 162 3.12 -16.90 -3.07
N ARG A 163 3.97 -16.02 -2.54
CA ARG A 163 4.43 -14.80 -3.23
C ARG A 163 4.78 -15.16 -4.69
N GLY A 164 3.92 -14.80 -5.64
CA GLY A 164 4.04 -15.22 -7.03
C GLY A 164 2.67 -15.65 -7.55
N THR A 165 1.80 -14.71 -7.89
CA THR A 165 1.85 -14.12 -9.23
C THR A 165 1.24 -12.73 -9.15
N MET A 166 2.11 -11.72 -9.26
CA MET A 166 1.69 -10.34 -9.44
C MET A 166 1.01 -10.22 -10.81
N ALA A 167 -0.30 -9.97 -10.84
CA ALA A 167 -0.87 -9.26 -11.98
C ALA A 167 -0.53 -7.78 -11.77
N ARG A 168 0.63 -7.34 -12.30
CA ARG A 168 0.84 -5.92 -12.59
C ARG A 168 -0.19 -5.54 -13.64
N ILE A 169 -1.25 -4.85 -13.23
CA ILE A 169 -2.05 -4.11 -14.20
C ILE A 169 -1.19 -2.90 -14.57
N ALA A 170 -0.55 -2.99 -15.74
CA ALA A 170 0.07 -1.86 -16.42
C ALA A 170 -1.01 -1.05 -17.16
#